data_AF-A0A7V9U1J5-F1
#
_entry.id   AF-A0A7V9U1J5-F1
#
_cell.length_a   1.000
_cell.length_b   1.000
_cell.length_c   1.000
_cell.angle_alpha   90.00
_cell.angle_beta   90.00
_cell.angle_gamma   90.00
#
_symmetry.space_group_name_H-M   'P 1'
#
loop_
_entity.id
_entity.type
_entity.pdbx_description
1 polymer ?
#
loop_
_entity_poly.entity_id
_entity_poly.type
_entity_poly.pdbx_seq_one_letter_code
_entity_poly.pdbx_strand_id
1 'polypeptide(L)' 'MPRTAPIPTNAELEILHVLWKRGPQTVRQIHPALRRERDIGYTTVLKTLQVMAEKGLVVRDETE' A
#
# COMPACT_ATOMS: atom_id res chain seq x y z
N MET A 1 -3.85 22.07 9.91
CA MET A 1 -3.80 21.00 10.94
C MET A 1 -2.65 20.06 10.59
N PRO A 2 -1.68 19.79 11.47
CA PRO A 2 -0.68 18.78 11.16
C PRO A 2 -1.41 17.44 11.22
N ARG A 3 -1.68 16.85 10.05
CA ARG A 3 -2.05 15.44 9.99
C ARG A 3 -0.82 14.71 10.51
N THR A 4 -0.85 14.26 11.76
CA THR A 4 0.11 13.31 12.32
C THR A 4 -0.10 12.00 11.58
N ALA A 5 0.34 11.96 10.31
CA ALA A 5 0.34 10.74 9.53
C ALA A 5 1.25 9.78 10.30
N PRO A 6 0.75 8.62 10.74
CA PRO A 6 1.58 7.66 11.43
C PRO A 6 2.77 7.33 10.53
N ILE A 7 3.98 7.33 11.10
CA ILE A 7 5.21 7.03 10.36
C ILE A 7 4.98 5.67 9.69
N PRO A 8 4.93 5.62 8.34
CA PRO A 8 4.67 4.37 7.67
C PRO A 8 5.82 3.41 7.95
N THR A 9 5.49 2.15 8.18
CA THR A 9 6.49 1.09 8.21
C THR A 9 7.10 0.89 6.82
N ASN A 10 8.26 0.27 6.72
CA ASN A 10 8.94 0.05 5.43
C ASN A 10 8.02 -0.57 4.37
N ALA A 11 7.16 -1.53 4.76
CA ALA A 11 6.18 -2.12 3.84
C ALA A 11 5.11 -1.14 3.35
N GLU A 12 4.64 -0.24 4.21
CA GLU A 12 3.67 0.81 3.85
C GLU A 12 4.31 1.86 2.94
N LEU A 13 5.57 2.22 3.20
CA LEU A 13 6.36 3.13 2.38
C LEU A 13 6.60 2.58 0.97
N GLU A 14 6.92 1.29 0.84
CA GLU A 14 7.07 0.64 -0.48
C GLU A 14 5.76 0.67 -1.27
N ILE A 15 4.62 0.36 -0.64
CA ILE A 15 3.30 0.46 -1.27
C ILE A 15 3.03 1.89 -1.73
N LEU A 16 3.28 2.90 -0.89
CA LEU A 16 3.14 4.31 -1.27
C LEU A 16 4.04 4.67 -2.44
N HIS A 17 5.27 4.17 -2.47
CA HIS A 17 6.20 4.43 -3.56
C HIS A 17 5.71 3.85 -4.89
N VAL A 18 5.17 2.63 -4.87
CA VAL A 18 4.56 1.99 -6.05
C VAL A 18 3.34 2.80 -6.51
N LEU A 19 2.45 3.19 -5.58
CA LEU A 19 1.27 3.99 -5.87
C LEU A 19 1.63 5.38 -6.42
N TRP A 20 2.67 6.04 -5.90
CA TRP A 20 3.13 7.33 -6.43
C TRP A 20 3.74 7.19 -7.83
N LYS A 21 4.47 6.10 -8.08
CA LYS A 21 5.15 5.89 -9.37
C LYS A 21 4.19 5.42 -10.47
N ARG A 22 3.16 4.66 -10.12
CA ARG A 22 2.25 3.99 -11.09
C ARG A 22 0.83 4.52 -11.06
N GLY A 23 0.46 5.31 -10.07
CA GLY A 23 -0.91 5.76 -9.84
C GLY A 23 -1.76 4.77 -9.04
N PRO A 24 -3.09 4.94 -9.03
CA PRO A 24 -4.02 4.02 -8.38
C PRO A 24 -3.87 2.62 -8.98
N GLN A 25 -3.61 1.63 -8.13
CA GLN A 25 -3.39 0.25 -8.54
C GLN A 25 -4.10 -0.69 -7.56
N THR A 26 -4.56 -1.83 -8.07
CA THR A 26 -5.18 -2.86 -7.23
C THR A 26 -4.13 -3.68 -6.50
N VAL A 27 -4.52 -4.37 -5.41
CA VAL A 27 -3.63 -5.26 -4.65
C VAL A 27 -2.93 -6.28 -5.56
N ARG A 28 -3.65 -6.78 -6.57
CA ARG A 28 -3.16 -7.75 -7.55
C ARG A 28 -2.08 -7.19 -8.48
N GLN A 29 -2.08 -5.88 -8.72
CA GLN A 29 -1.04 -5.20 -9.50
C GLN A 29 0.13 -4.76 -8.62
N ILE A 30 -0.14 -4.35 -7.38
CA ILE A 30 0.87 -3.94 -6.41
C ILE A 30 1.70 -5.14 -5.95
N HIS A 31 1.07 -6.29 -5.67
CA HIS A 31 1.77 -7.49 -5.18
C HIS A 31 2.96 -7.92 -6.06
N PRO A 32 2.83 -8.10 -7.39
CA PRO A 32 3.97 -8.43 -8.23
C PRO A 32 4.98 -7.29 -8.38
N ALA A 33 4.57 -6.03 -8.22
CA ALA A 33 5.49 -4.89 -8.22
C ALA A 33 6.37 -4.90 -6.96
N LEU A 34 5.77 -5.11 -5.78
CA LEU A 34 6.48 -5.25 -4.52
C LEU A 34 7.32 -6.52 -4.48
N ARG A 35 6.80 -7.65 -4.99
CA ARG A 35 7.52 -8.93 -5.03
C ARG A 35 8.83 -8.86 -5.81
N ARG A 36 8.96 -7.94 -6.77
CA ARG A 36 10.21 -7.70 -7.49
C ARG A 36 11.29 -7.03 -6.64
N GLU A 37 10.89 -6.22 -5.66
CA GLU A 37 11.80 -5.48 -4.79
C GLU A 37 12.02 -6.21 -3.44
N ARG A 38 10.99 -6.90 -2.94
CA ARG A 38 10.98 -7.62 -1.67
C ARG A 38 10.07 -8.84 -1.74
N ASP A 39 10.55 -10.00 -1.30
CA ASP A 39 9.71 -11.21 -1.25
C ASP A 39 8.63 -11.09 -0.17
N ILE A 40 7.49 -10.54 -0.56
CA ILE A 40 6.34 -10.23 0.30
C ILE A 40 5.15 -11.10 -0.09
N GLY A 41 4.48 -11.68 0.91
CA GLY A 41 3.29 -12.49 0.70
C GLY A 41 2.09 -11.66 0.24
N TYR A 42 1.21 -12.25 -0.58
CA TYR A 42 -0.01 -11.58 -1.05
C TYR A 42 -0.90 -11.08 0.11
N THR A 43 -1.07 -11.92 1.13
CA THR A 43 -1.84 -11.60 2.33
C THR A 43 -1.19 -10.52 3.18
N THR A 44 0.14 -10.41 3.16
CA THR A 44 0.88 -9.31 3.81
C THR A 44 0.53 -7.99 3.14
N VAL A 45 0.60 -7.90 1.81
CA VAL A 45 0.22 -6.68 1.07
C VAL A 45 -1.24 -6.32 1.33
N LEU A 46 -2.13 -7.31 1.34
CA LEU A 46 -3.55 -7.11 1.63
C LEU A 46 -3.76 -6.53 3.04
N LYS A 47 -3.12 -7.11 4.06
CA LYS A 47 -3.18 -6.61 5.45
C LYS A 47 -2.57 -5.22 5.58
N THR A 48 -1.43 -4.97 4.97
CA THR A 48 -0.78 -3.65 4.99
C THR A 48 -1.68 -2.60 4.35
N LEU A 49 -2.30 -2.89 3.21
CA LEU A 49 -3.29 -2.01 2.59
C LEU A 49 -4.55 -1.81 3.44
N GLN A 50 -5.02 -2.83 4.18
CA GLN A 50 -6.13 -2.68 5.14
C GLN A 50 -5.75 -1.67 6.23
N VAL A 51 -4.60 -1.88 6.87
CA VAL A 51 -4.09 -1.01 7.94
C VAL A 51 -3.85 0.41 7.43
N MET A 52 -3.29 0.58 6.23
CA MET A 52 -3.10 1.89 5.63
C MET A 52 -4.43 2.60 5.32
N ALA A 53 -5.46 1.85 4.90
CA ALA A 53 -6.78 2.39 4.66
C ALA A 53 -7.47 2.81 5.98
N GLU A 54 -7.36 1.99 7.02
CA GLU A 54 -7.84 2.31 8.38
C GLU A 54 -7.12 3.55 8.93
N LYS A 55 -5.81 3.70 8.65
CA LYS A 55 -5.03 4.88 9.00
C LYS A 55 -5.35 6.12 8.15
N GLY A 56 -6.13 5.98 7.07
CA GLY A 56 -6.42 7.06 6.12
C GLY A 56 -5.22 7.47 5.24
N LEU A 57 -4.22 6.60 5.09
CA LEU A 57 -3.05 6.80 4.22
C LEU A 57 -3.35 6.50 2.75
N VAL A 58 -4.27 5.55 2.49
CA VAL A 58 -4.72 5.17 1.16
C VAL A 58 -6.24 5.05 1.14
N VAL A 59 -6.85 5.31 0.00
CA VAL A 59 -8.27 5.05 -0.23
C VAL A 59 -8.35 3.74 -1.01
N ARG A 60 -9.15 2.80 -0.50
CA ARG A 60 -9.49 1.60 -1.23
C ARG A 60 -10.71 1.89 -2.08
N ASP A 61 -10.57 1.61 -3.36
CA ASP A 61 -11.68 1.56 -4.28
C ASP A 61 -12.01 0.08 -4.51
N GLU A 62 -13.19 -0.35 -4.05
CA GLU A 62 -13.67 -1.74 -4.21
C GLU A 62 -14.51 -1.90 -5.50
N THR A 63 -14.45 -0.94 -6.42
CA THR A 63 -15.29 -0.93 -7.64
C THR A 63 -14.77 -1.80 -8.80
N GLU A 64 -13.63 -2.49 -8.67
CA GLU A 64 -13.09 -3.40 -9.72
C GLU A 64 -12.62 -4.78 -9.23
#